data_AF-A0A938FFV4-F1
#
_entry.id   AF-A0A938FFV4-F1
#
_cell.length_a   1.000
_cell.length_b   1.000
_cell.length_c   1.000
_cell.angle_alpha   90.00
_cell.angle_beta   90.00
_cell.angle_gamma   90.00
#
_symmetry.space_group_name_H-M   'P 1'
#
loop_
_entity.id
_entity.type
_entity.pdbx_description
1 polymer ?
#
loop_
_entity_poly.entity_id
_entity_poly.type
_entity_poly.pdbx_seq_one_letter_code
_entity_poly.pdbx_strand_id
1 'polypeptide(L)'
;MGSKPRLTGYRRPDGSMGIRNHVIILPVDDLSNAAAEAVAKVVPGTLALPHGYGRLQFGEDLELTFRTLIGTGLNGNVAAVVVIGIEPKWTERVAAGIAKSGKPVASFSIEGKGDLQVIADASRVAQIFLQDASEITREVATAGDLIMSIKCGESDTTSGLGSCPTTSQAVDRWVAAGGTVFFGETSELTGGEHLIAERCIDDACR
;
A
#
# COMPACT_ATOMS: atom_id res chain seq x y z
N MET A 1 -18.86 -20.27 -26.54
CA MET A 1 -17.67 -19.77 -25.82
C MET A 1 -18.12 -18.61 -24.94
N GLY A 2 -18.14 -18.80 -23.61
CA GLY A 2 -18.51 -17.72 -22.69
C GLY A 2 -17.54 -16.54 -22.80
N SER A 3 -18.02 -15.32 -22.63
CA SER A 3 -17.16 -14.13 -22.63
C SER A 3 -16.05 -14.30 -21.59
N LYS A 4 -14.79 -14.10 -21.97
CA LYS A 4 -13.67 -14.12 -21.03
C LYS A 4 -13.98 -13.19 -19.85
N PRO A 5 -13.77 -13.62 -18.60
CA PRO A 5 -14.00 -12.76 -17.44
C PRO A 5 -13.16 -11.49 -17.59
N ARG A 6 -13.79 -10.33 -17.41
CA ARG A 6 -13.12 -9.02 -17.47
C ARG A 6 -12.52 -8.71 -16.10
N LEU A 7 -11.31 -8.16 -16.09
CA LEU A 7 -10.74 -7.60 -14.87
C LEU A 7 -11.59 -6.39 -14.47
N THR A 8 -11.79 -6.20 -13.17
CA THR A 8 -12.50 -5.05 -12.62
C THR A 8 -11.79 -4.53 -11.38
N GLY A 9 -11.90 -3.23 -11.12
CA GLY A 9 -11.28 -2.58 -9.98
C GLY A 9 -11.95 -1.26 -9.64
N TYR A 10 -11.44 -0.55 -8.64
CA TYR A 10 -11.92 0.74 -8.20
C TYR A 10 -10.92 1.81 -8.67
N ARG A 11 -11.40 2.72 -9.53
CA ARG A 11 -10.60 3.85 -10.00
C ARG A 11 -10.43 4.87 -8.87
N ARG A 12 -9.27 5.48 -8.77
CA ARG A 12 -8.93 6.54 -7.80
C ARG A 12 -8.80 7.90 -8.48
N PRO A 13 -8.89 9.01 -7.72
CA PRO A 13 -8.78 10.35 -8.30
C PRO A 13 -7.46 10.63 -9.02
N ASP A 14 -6.36 10.00 -8.60
CA ASP A 14 -5.04 10.07 -9.25
C ASP A 14 -4.90 9.17 -10.50
N GLY A 15 -5.99 8.49 -10.91
CA GLY A 15 -6.02 7.57 -12.05
C GLY A 15 -5.60 6.14 -11.72
N SER A 16 -4.99 5.90 -10.56
CA SER A 16 -4.61 4.55 -10.12
C SER A 16 -5.85 3.66 -9.93
N MET A 17 -5.65 2.34 -9.93
CA MET A 17 -6.74 1.39 -9.74
C MET A 17 -6.39 0.32 -8.71
N GLY A 18 -7.33 0.05 -7.80
CA GLY A 18 -7.25 -1.03 -6.83
C GLY A 18 -8.19 -2.17 -7.15
N ILE A 19 -7.81 -3.41 -6.80
CA ILE A 19 -8.71 -4.57 -6.82
C ILE A 19 -9.48 -4.75 -5.50
N ARG A 20 -9.14 -3.94 -4.49
CA ARG A 20 -9.79 -3.81 -3.17
C ARG A 20 -10.14 -2.34 -2.91
N ASN A 21 -10.92 -2.11 -1.86
CA ASN A 21 -11.47 -0.81 -1.50
C ASN A 21 -11.40 -0.59 0.01
N HIS A 22 -10.19 -0.45 0.54
CA HIS A 22 -9.95 -0.35 1.96
C HIS A 22 -9.99 1.10 2.45
N VAL A 23 -10.62 1.30 3.60
CA VAL A 23 -10.35 2.45 4.47
C VAL A 23 -9.36 1.99 5.52
N ILE A 24 -8.17 2.60 5.53
CA ILE A 24 -7.09 2.18 6.43
C ILE A 24 -6.93 3.17 7.59
N ILE A 25 -6.55 2.64 8.75
CA ILE A 25 -6.07 3.41 9.89
C ILE A 25 -4.56 3.22 9.95
N LEU A 26 -3.83 4.26 9.59
CA LEU A 26 -2.38 4.22 9.41
C LEU A 26 -1.68 4.89 10.60
N PRO A 27 -1.13 4.10 11.55
CA PRO A 27 -0.24 4.66 12.55
C PRO A 27 1.05 5.17 11.88
N VAL A 28 1.59 6.28 12.37
CA VAL A 28 2.87 6.86 11.91
C VAL A 28 4.05 6.25 12.67
N ASP A 29 3.78 5.80 13.89
CA ASP A 29 4.75 5.30 14.85
C ASP A 29 4.14 4.17 15.69
N ASP A 30 5.02 3.37 16.28
CA ASP A 30 4.67 2.23 17.12
C ASP A 30 3.81 2.60 18.32
N LEU A 31 4.01 3.79 18.90
CA LEU A 31 3.22 4.32 20.01
C LEU A 31 1.75 4.54 19.63
N SER A 32 1.49 4.84 18.36
CA SER A 32 0.14 5.13 17.84
C SER A 32 -0.63 3.87 17.41
N ASN A 33 0.02 2.69 17.41
CA ASN A 33 -0.61 1.44 17.01
C ASN A 33 -1.86 1.12 17.82
N ALA A 34 -1.81 1.29 19.15
CA ALA A 34 -2.93 0.96 20.04
C ALA A 34 -4.18 1.81 19.70
N ALA A 35 -4.00 3.10 19.41
CA ALA A 35 -5.07 3.97 18.97
C ALA A 35 -5.63 3.56 17.60
N ALA A 36 -4.75 3.24 16.64
CA ALA A 36 -5.17 2.78 15.32
C ALA A 36 -5.98 1.47 15.36
N GLU A 37 -5.53 0.49 16.12
CA GLU A 37 -6.23 -0.77 16.32
C GLU A 37 -7.56 -0.58 17.07
N ALA A 38 -7.61 0.34 18.05
CA ALA A 38 -8.85 0.65 18.76
C ALA A 38 -9.90 1.26 17.82
N VAL A 39 -9.51 2.18 16.93
CA VAL A 39 -10.42 2.72 15.90
C VAL A 39 -10.95 1.60 15.00
N ALA A 40 -10.09 0.69 14.54
CA ALA A 40 -10.52 -0.43 13.70
C ALA A 40 -11.48 -1.41 14.41
N LYS A 41 -11.37 -1.56 15.74
CA LYS A 41 -12.32 -2.32 16.55
C LYS A 41 -13.66 -1.60 16.71
N VAL A 42 -13.65 -0.27 16.85
CA VAL A 42 -14.86 0.56 16.97
C VAL A 42 -15.61 0.67 15.64
N VAL A 43 -14.90 0.70 14.51
CA VAL A 43 -15.47 0.81 13.16
C VAL A 43 -15.11 -0.42 12.31
N PRO A 44 -15.86 -1.54 12.45
CA PRO A 44 -15.64 -2.74 11.67
C PRO A 44 -15.71 -2.47 10.16
N GLY A 45 -14.77 -3.05 9.40
CA GLY A 45 -14.62 -2.84 7.95
C GLY A 45 -13.48 -1.89 7.58
N THR A 46 -12.95 -1.14 8.54
CA THR A 46 -11.66 -0.45 8.40
C THR A 46 -10.51 -1.41 8.70
N LEU A 47 -9.30 -1.07 8.25
CA LEU A 47 -8.10 -1.90 8.40
C LEU A 47 -6.97 -1.10 9.09
N ALA A 48 -6.65 -1.43 10.33
CA ALA A 48 -5.45 -0.91 10.99
C ALA A 48 -4.19 -1.60 10.44
N LEU A 49 -3.12 -0.83 10.24
CA LEU A 49 -1.84 -1.31 9.72
C LEU A 49 -0.69 -1.03 10.71
N PRO A 50 -0.62 -1.74 11.85
CA PRO A 50 0.40 -1.52 12.85
C PRO A 50 1.80 -1.92 12.35
N HIS A 51 2.83 -1.22 12.83
CA HIS A 51 4.23 -1.52 12.54
C HIS A 51 5.12 -1.14 13.73
N GLY A 52 6.35 -1.67 13.78
CA GLY A 52 7.30 -1.45 14.88
C GLY A 52 8.30 -0.30 14.67
N TYR A 53 7.99 0.66 13.79
CA TYR A 53 8.92 1.73 13.36
C TYR A 53 8.32 3.12 13.64
N GLY A 54 9.00 4.20 13.25
CA GLY A 54 8.49 5.56 13.40
C GLY A 54 8.90 6.26 14.70
N ARG A 55 9.84 5.69 15.47
CA ARG A 55 10.54 6.35 16.59
C ARG A 55 12.03 6.09 16.49
N LEU A 56 12.83 7.05 16.99
CA LEU A 56 14.30 6.97 17.03
C LEU A 56 14.99 6.78 15.66
N GLN A 57 14.27 6.98 14.56
CA GLN A 57 14.83 7.01 13.21
C GLN A 57 15.27 8.42 12.84
N PHE A 58 16.33 8.52 12.03
CA PHE A 58 16.90 9.80 11.59
C PHE A 58 17.51 9.67 10.19
N GLY A 59 17.74 10.81 9.53
CA GLY A 59 18.35 10.85 8.20
C GLY A 59 17.56 10.02 7.17
N GLU A 60 18.29 9.27 6.34
CA GLU A 60 17.71 8.50 5.23
C GLU A 60 16.74 7.40 5.68
N ASP A 61 16.96 6.81 6.85
CA ASP A 61 16.06 5.78 7.40
C ASP A 61 14.69 6.38 7.74
N LEU A 62 14.67 7.56 8.37
CA LEU A 62 13.42 8.27 8.64
C LEU A 62 12.71 8.68 7.35
N GLU A 63 13.46 9.13 6.35
CA GLU A 63 12.92 9.48 5.04
C GLU A 63 12.34 8.26 4.32
N LEU A 64 12.97 7.08 4.43
CA LEU A 64 12.44 5.83 3.93
C LEU A 64 11.13 5.44 4.63
N THR A 65 11.05 5.59 5.96
CA THR A 65 9.80 5.38 6.70
C THR A 65 8.68 6.26 6.18
N PHE A 66 8.91 7.57 6.02
CA PHE A 66 7.89 8.47 5.48
C PHE A 66 7.47 8.10 4.07
N ARG A 67 8.42 7.79 3.17
CA ARG A 67 8.10 7.35 1.81
C ARG A 67 7.26 6.07 1.81
N THR A 68 7.56 5.13 2.72
CA THR A 68 6.85 3.85 2.83
C THR A 68 5.42 4.04 3.36
N LEU A 69 5.24 4.85 4.40
CA LEU A 69 3.90 5.17 4.95
C LEU A 69 3.05 5.94 3.94
N ILE A 70 3.62 6.94 3.27
CA ILE A 70 2.95 7.67 2.20
C ILE A 70 2.59 6.71 1.06
N GLY A 71 3.52 5.88 0.59
CA GLY A 71 3.28 4.87 -0.45
C GLY A 71 2.16 3.89 -0.10
N THR A 72 2.06 3.49 1.18
CA THR A 72 0.97 2.66 1.69
C THR A 72 -0.39 3.35 1.49
N GLY A 73 -0.52 4.63 1.83
CA GLY A 73 -1.75 5.39 1.58
C GLY A 73 -2.03 5.67 0.10
N LEU A 74 -0.98 5.81 -0.72
CA LEU A 74 -1.09 6.00 -2.16
C LEU A 74 -1.51 4.73 -2.91
N ASN A 75 -1.41 3.54 -2.30
CA ASN A 75 -1.78 2.28 -2.93
C ASN A 75 -3.20 2.29 -3.52
N GLY A 76 -3.38 1.79 -4.75
CA GLY A 76 -4.69 1.78 -5.43
C GLY A 76 -5.79 1.03 -4.66
N ASN A 77 -5.44 0.06 -3.83
CA ASN A 77 -6.39 -0.67 -2.97
C ASN A 77 -6.95 0.18 -1.80
N VAL A 78 -6.36 1.34 -1.53
CA VAL A 78 -6.78 2.26 -0.48
C VAL A 78 -7.69 3.34 -1.06
N ALA A 79 -8.90 3.42 -0.51
CA ALA A 79 -9.92 4.40 -0.86
C ALA A 79 -9.76 5.69 -0.04
N ALA A 80 -9.48 5.55 1.26
CA ALA A 80 -9.31 6.67 2.20
C ALA A 80 -8.39 6.27 3.36
N VAL A 81 -7.80 7.26 4.03
CA VAL A 81 -6.81 7.05 5.10
C VAL A 81 -7.11 7.92 6.32
N VAL A 82 -7.13 7.30 7.50
CA VAL A 82 -7.02 8.01 8.78
C VAL A 82 -5.60 7.80 9.32
N VAL A 83 -4.81 8.86 9.35
CA VAL A 83 -3.43 8.85 9.86
C VAL A 83 -3.45 9.20 11.34
N ILE A 84 -2.79 8.39 12.17
CA ILE A 84 -2.67 8.64 13.62
C ILE A 84 -1.18 8.61 13.98
N GLY A 85 -0.68 9.68 14.60
CA GLY A 85 0.69 9.72 15.11
C GLY A 85 0.75 10.24 16.55
N ILE A 86 1.91 10.11 17.18
CA ILE A 86 2.09 10.62 18.53
C ILE A 86 2.05 12.16 18.53
N GLU A 87 2.67 12.79 17.53
CA GLU A 87 2.85 14.25 17.45
C GLU A 87 2.46 14.79 16.05
N PRO A 88 2.08 16.07 15.92
CA PRO A 88 1.47 16.60 14.70
C PRO A 88 2.40 16.69 13.49
N LYS A 89 3.69 16.98 13.64
CA LYS A 89 4.57 17.30 12.51
C LYS A 89 4.73 16.11 11.55
N TRP A 90 4.98 14.92 12.08
CA TRP A 90 5.16 13.70 11.30
C TRP A 90 3.82 13.18 10.80
N THR A 91 2.78 13.31 11.62
CA THR A 91 1.39 12.97 11.24
C THR A 91 0.94 13.77 10.02
N GLU A 92 1.09 15.10 10.06
CA GLU A 92 0.73 16.00 8.97
C GLU A 92 1.60 15.77 7.74
N ARG A 93 2.89 15.47 7.92
CA ARG A 93 3.78 15.13 6.80
C ARG A 93 3.29 13.92 6.01
N VAL A 94 2.94 12.83 6.71
CA VAL A 94 2.41 11.61 6.07
C VAL A 94 1.06 11.90 5.43
N ALA A 95 0.15 12.55 6.16
CA ALA A 95 -1.19 12.87 5.66
C ALA A 95 -1.16 13.77 4.41
N ALA A 96 -0.36 14.83 4.42
CA ALA A 96 -0.18 15.72 3.28
C ALA A 96 0.45 15.03 2.08
N GLY A 97 1.39 14.09 2.31
CA GLY A 97 1.97 13.26 1.27
C GLY A 97 0.92 12.41 0.56
N ILE A 98 0.03 11.77 1.31
CA ILE A 98 -1.05 10.92 0.78
C ILE A 98 -2.11 11.77 0.08
N ALA A 99 -2.47 12.92 0.66
CA ALA A 99 -3.52 13.81 0.13
C ALA A 99 -3.23 14.32 -1.30
N LYS A 100 -1.97 14.29 -1.76
CA LYS A 100 -1.60 14.60 -3.15
C LYS A 100 -2.26 13.67 -4.19
N SER A 101 -2.70 12.47 -3.80
CA SER A 101 -3.48 11.58 -4.66
C SER A 101 -4.93 12.01 -4.87
N GLY A 102 -5.40 13.03 -4.15
CA GLY A 102 -6.81 13.44 -4.14
C GLY A 102 -7.73 12.51 -3.36
N LYS A 103 -7.20 11.44 -2.73
CA LYS A 103 -7.97 10.58 -1.83
C LYS A 103 -8.34 11.32 -0.54
N PRO A 104 -9.47 10.99 0.11
CA PRO A 104 -9.80 11.50 1.43
C PRO A 104 -8.76 11.06 2.47
N VAL A 105 -8.22 12.04 3.21
CA VAL A 105 -7.25 11.80 4.28
C VAL A 105 -7.63 12.65 5.49
N ALA A 106 -7.58 12.06 6.68
CA ALA A 106 -7.68 12.77 7.95
C ALA A 106 -6.49 12.41 8.84
N SER A 107 -6.06 13.35 9.68
CA SER A 107 -4.90 13.18 10.56
C SER A 107 -5.23 13.54 12.01
N PHE A 108 -4.78 12.70 12.94
CA PHE A 108 -4.95 12.91 14.38
C PHE A 108 -3.63 12.69 15.11
N SER A 109 -3.40 13.47 16.17
CA SER A 109 -2.22 13.34 17.00
C SER A 109 -2.60 13.16 18.46
N ILE A 110 -1.94 12.22 19.13
CA ILE A 110 -2.23 11.80 20.50
C ILE A 110 -1.75 12.84 21.52
N GLU A 111 -0.59 13.44 21.30
CA GLU A 111 -0.02 14.45 22.20
C GLU A 111 -0.99 15.61 22.43
N GLY A 112 -1.22 15.95 23.71
CA GLY A 112 -2.14 17.00 24.13
C GLY A 112 -3.63 16.64 24.11
N LYS A 113 -4.01 15.47 23.57
CA LYS A 113 -5.42 15.00 23.51
C LYS A 113 -5.66 13.68 24.23
N GLY A 114 -4.65 12.81 24.25
CA GLY A 114 -4.73 11.44 24.77
C GLY A 114 -5.49 10.47 23.86
N ASP A 115 -5.26 9.18 24.07
CA ASP A 115 -5.79 8.11 23.21
C ASP A 115 -7.31 8.11 23.12
N LEU A 116 -8.02 8.23 24.25
CA LEU A 116 -9.48 8.13 24.30
C LEU A 116 -10.16 9.17 23.40
N GLN A 117 -9.68 10.41 23.44
CA GLN A 117 -10.24 11.49 22.61
C GLN A 117 -9.89 11.27 21.14
N VAL A 118 -8.64 10.91 20.82
CA VAL A 118 -8.21 10.65 19.45
C VAL A 118 -8.97 9.48 18.84
N ILE A 119 -9.14 8.38 19.58
CA ILE A 119 -9.91 7.21 19.13
C ILE A 119 -11.34 7.63 18.82
N ALA A 120 -11.98 8.41 19.69
CA ALA A 120 -13.35 8.87 19.46
C ALA A 120 -13.47 9.73 18.19
N ASP A 121 -12.58 10.71 18.01
CA ASP A 121 -12.63 11.63 16.86
C ASP A 121 -12.25 10.94 15.55
N ALA A 122 -11.20 10.12 15.57
CA ALA A 122 -10.78 9.32 14.42
C ALA A 122 -11.86 8.31 13.99
N SER A 123 -12.56 7.69 14.95
CA SER A 123 -13.65 6.74 14.65
C SER A 123 -14.82 7.40 13.91
N ARG A 124 -15.18 8.64 14.27
CA ARG A 124 -16.26 9.37 13.56
C ARG A 124 -15.90 9.61 12.10
N VAL A 125 -14.65 10.01 11.82
CA VAL A 125 -14.19 10.24 10.45
C VAL A 125 -14.03 8.92 9.69
N ALA A 126 -13.50 7.88 10.34
CA ALA A 126 -13.37 6.56 9.74
C ALA A 126 -14.71 5.98 9.30
N GLN A 127 -15.78 6.21 10.08
CA GLN A 127 -17.14 5.80 9.73
C GLN A 127 -17.64 6.51 8.46
N ILE A 128 -17.42 7.83 8.35
CA ILE A 128 -17.79 8.61 7.16
C ILE A 128 -17.04 8.09 5.93
N PHE A 129 -15.72 7.93 6.05
CA PHE A 129 -14.89 7.39 4.95
C PHE A 129 -15.33 5.99 4.53
N LEU A 130 -15.73 5.13 5.47
CA LEU A 130 -16.21 3.79 5.16
C LEU A 130 -17.54 3.83 4.39
N GLN A 131 -18.44 4.74 4.79
CA GLN A 131 -19.70 4.97 4.07
C GLN A 131 -19.41 5.45 2.64
N ASP A 132 -18.62 6.51 2.47
CA ASP A 132 -18.28 7.06 1.17
C ASP A 132 -17.59 6.02 0.27
N ALA A 133 -16.65 5.25 0.83
CA ALA A 133 -15.97 4.18 0.10
C ALA A 133 -16.95 3.10 -0.38
N SER A 134 -18.00 2.79 0.40
CA SER A 134 -18.99 1.76 0.04
C SER A 134 -19.83 2.11 -1.19
N GLU A 135 -19.93 3.40 -1.53
CA GLU A 135 -20.66 3.89 -2.70
C GLU A 135 -19.85 3.77 -4.01
N ILE A 136 -18.54 3.54 -3.92
CA ILE A 136 -17.67 3.41 -5.09
C ILE A 136 -17.91 2.06 -5.77
N THR A 137 -18.35 2.10 -7.03
CA THR A 137 -18.57 0.89 -7.85
C THR A 137 -17.32 0.46 -8.61
N ARG A 138 -17.21 -0.84 -8.88
CA ARG A 138 -16.11 -1.37 -9.70
C ARG A 138 -16.30 -0.98 -11.18
N GLU A 139 -15.21 -0.61 -11.82
CA GLU A 139 -15.09 -0.33 -13.25
C GLU A 139 -14.33 -1.45 -13.97
N VAL A 140 -14.49 -1.52 -15.29
CA VAL A 140 -13.69 -2.44 -16.13
C VAL A 140 -12.23 -1.99 -16.11
N ALA A 141 -11.33 -2.94 -15.87
CA ALA A 141 -9.89 -2.74 -15.85
C ALA A 141 -9.23 -3.40 -17.06
N THR A 142 -8.15 -2.78 -17.52
CA THR A 142 -7.15 -3.35 -18.42
C THR A 142 -5.95 -3.86 -17.61
N ALA A 143 -5.03 -4.59 -18.24
CA ALA A 143 -3.81 -5.02 -17.54
C ALA A 143 -2.93 -3.83 -17.12
N GLY A 144 -2.88 -2.75 -17.93
CA GLY A 144 -2.12 -1.54 -17.61
C GLY A 144 -2.67 -0.72 -16.45
N ASP A 145 -3.90 -0.99 -16.01
CA ASP A 145 -4.47 -0.38 -14.81
C ASP A 145 -3.97 -1.05 -13.52
N LEU A 146 -3.43 -2.26 -13.62
CA LEU A 146 -3.14 -3.11 -12.47
C LEU A 146 -1.65 -3.42 -12.35
N ILE A 147 -1.20 -3.42 -11.11
CA ILE A 147 0.17 -3.70 -10.74
C ILE A 147 0.22 -5.09 -10.09
N MET A 148 1.10 -5.95 -10.60
CA MET A 148 1.41 -7.24 -10.01
C MET A 148 2.71 -7.14 -9.22
N SER A 149 2.76 -7.72 -8.03
CA SER A 149 4.01 -7.92 -7.30
C SER A 149 4.25 -9.40 -7.13
N ILE A 150 5.49 -9.83 -7.34
CA ILE A 150 5.93 -11.20 -7.11
C ILE A 150 6.93 -11.23 -5.97
N LYS A 151 6.82 -12.25 -5.14
CA LYS A 151 7.79 -12.57 -4.11
C LYS A 151 7.88 -14.08 -3.92
N CYS A 152 9.02 -14.54 -3.46
CA CYS A 152 9.20 -15.88 -2.96
C CYS A 152 8.51 -16.05 -1.59
N GLY A 153 8.30 -17.32 -1.23
CA GLY A 153 7.85 -17.72 0.10
C GLY A 153 9.02 -18.37 0.83
N GLU A 154 8.95 -19.68 0.98
CA GLU A 154 10.07 -20.51 1.42
C GLU A 154 10.63 -21.21 0.19
N SER A 155 11.82 -20.78 -0.26
CA SER A 155 12.41 -21.34 -1.48
C SER A 155 12.96 -22.73 -1.22
N ASP A 156 12.71 -23.66 -2.14
CA ASP A 156 13.32 -24.99 -2.17
C ASP A 156 13.92 -25.27 -3.55
N THR A 157 14.57 -26.42 -3.69
CA THR A 157 15.20 -26.81 -4.97
C THR A 157 14.20 -26.99 -6.11
N THR A 158 12.92 -27.24 -5.81
CA THR A 158 11.86 -27.41 -6.81
C THR A 158 11.28 -26.08 -7.28
N SER A 159 11.39 -25.01 -6.49
CA SER A 159 10.93 -23.66 -6.88
C SER A 159 11.56 -23.20 -8.20
N GLY A 160 12.89 -23.37 -8.32
CA GLY A 160 13.62 -23.05 -9.55
C GLY A 160 13.28 -23.93 -10.75
N LEU A 161 12.65 -25.09 -10.53
CA LEU A 161 12.26 -26.05 -11.57
C LEU A 161 10.77 -25.96 -11.95
N GLY A 162 9.93 -25.41 -11.08
CA GLY A 162 8.47 -25.42 -11.22
C GLY A 162 7.82 -24.04 -11.06
N SER A 163 7.73 -23.55 -9.83
CA SER A 163 6.95 -22.35 -9.50
C SER A 163 7.55 -21.08 -10.10
N CYS A 164 8.87 -20.90 -10.05
CA CYS A 164 9.55 -19.72 -10.61
C CYS A 164 9.43 -19.66 -12.14
N PRO A 165 9.73 -20.73 -12.92
CA PRO A 165 9.47 -20.75 -14.36
C PRO A 165 7.99 -20.49 -14.71
N THR A 166 7.06 -21.07 -13.97
CA THR A 166 5.62 -20.86 -14.19
C THR A 166 5.23 -19.40 -13.94
N THR A 167 5.77 -18.79 -12.87
CA THR A 167 5.55 -17.39 -12.55
C THR A 167 6.16 -16.47 -13.61
N SER A 168 7.35 -16.81 -14.16
CA SER A 168 7.95 -16.06 -15.27
C SER A 168 7.01 -16.02 -16.48
N GLN A 169 6.39 -17.14 -16.84
CA GLN A 169 5.44 -17.18 -17.96
C GLN A 169 4.22 -16.29 -17.72
N ALA A 170 3.75 -16.19 -16.47
CA ALA A 170 2.67 -15.28 -16.11
C ALA A 170 3.11 -13.81 -16.19
N VAL A 171 4.33 -13.49 -15.71
CA VAL A 171 4.94 -12.16 -15.79
C VAL A 171 5.10 -11.71 -17.24
N ASP A 172 5.67 -12.54 -18.11
CA ASP A 172 5.89 -12.21 -19.52
C ASP A 172 4.56 -11.89 -20.22
N ARG A 173 3.51 -12.69 -19.96
CA ARG A 173 2.17 -12.45 -20.50
C ARG A 173 1.53 -11.19 -19.92
N TRP A 174 1.78 -10.87 -18.66
CA TRP A 174 1.26 -9.68 -18.00
C TRP A 174 1.89 -8.40 -18.56
N VAL A 175 3.21 -8.38 -18.68
CA VAL A 175 3.96 -7.27 -19.28
C VAL A 175 3.59 -7.09 -20.76
N ALA A 176 3.47 -8.18 -21.52
CA ALA A 176 3.02 -8.14 -22.91
C ALA A 176 1.58 -7.59 -23.07
N ALA A 177 0.74 -7.73 -22.04
CA ALA A 177 -0.60 -7.13 -22.01
C ALA A 177 -0.61 -5.65 -21.57
N GLY A 178 0.57 -5.06 -21.30
CA GLY A 178 0.74 -3.67 -20.86
C GLY A 178 0.70 -3.48 -19.35
N GLY A 179 0.67 -4.57 -18.56
CA GLY A 179 0.68 -4.49 -17.10
C GLY A 179 2.08 -4.25 -16.51
N THR A 180 2.11 -3.77 -15.27
CA THR A 180 3.36 -3.53 -14.53
C THR A 180 3.62 -4.66 -13.53
N VAL A 181 4.89 -5.05 -13.37
CA VAL A 181 5.34 -6.04 -12.39
C VAL A 181 6.42 -5.44 -11.49
N PHE A 182 6.33 -5.70 -10.18
CA PHE A 182 7.38 -5.45 -9.21
C PHE A 182 7.94 -6.75 -8.64
N PHE A 183 9.24 -6.76 -8.39
CA PHE A 183 9.95 -7.77 -7.61
C PHE A 183 10.85 -7.02 -6.63
N GLY A 184 10.84 -7.42 -5.34
CA GLY A 184 11.44 -6.61 -4.26
C GLY A 184 12.51 -7.33 -3.42
N GLU A 185 12.87 -8.56 -3.75
CA GLU A 185 13.73 -9.38 -2.89
C GLU A 185 15.21 -9.26 -3.30
N THR A 186 15.83 -8.11 -2.99
CA THR A 186 17.23 -7.83 -3.38
C THR A 186 18.20 -8.94 -2.96
N SER A 187 18.04 -9.51 -1.75
CA SER A 187 18.89 -10.60 -1.27
C SER A 187 18.71 -11.91 -2.05
N GLU A 188 17.53 -12.16 -2.62
CA GLU A 188 17.24 -13.35 -3.44
C GLU A 188 17.85 -13.25 -4.85
N LEU A 189 18.37 -12.08 -5.25
CA LEU A 189 19.12 -11.91 -6.48
C LEU A 189 20.62 -12.20 -6.34
N THR A 190 21.09 -12.55 -5.15
CA THR A 190 22.52 -12.77 -4.89
C THR A 190 23.08 -13.84 -5.83
N GLY A 191 24.06 -13.48 -6.66
CA GLY A 191 24.67 -14.33 -7.69
C GLY A 191 23.98 -14.31 -9.06
N GLY A 192 22.80 -13.69 -9.18
CA GLY A 192 22.05 -13.52 -10.43
C GLY A 192 21.96 -12.07 -10.91
N GLU A 193 22.62 -11.12 -10.25
CA GLU A 193 22.50 -9.68 -10.49
C GLU A 193 22.88 -9.31 -11.94
N HIS A 194 23.91 -9.96 -12.47
CA HIS A 194 24.37 -9.77 -13.84
C HIS A 194 23.28 -10.12 -14.88
N LEU A 195 22.46 -11.14 -14.63
CA LEU A 195 21.35 -11.54 -15.51
C LEU A 195 20.25 -10.49 -15.56
N ILE A 196 20.03 -9.76 -14.46
CA ILE A 196 19.07 -8.65 -14.41
C ILE A 196 19.68 -7.42 -15.09
N ALA A 197 20.93 -7.09 -14.78
CA ALA A 197 21.64 -5.95 -15.35
C ALA A 197 21.73 -6.01 -16.88
N GLU A 198 21.91 -7.20 -17.46
CA GLU A 198 21.89 -7.44 -18.91
C GLU A 198 20.53 -7.16 -19.57
N ARG A 199 19.44 -7.14 -18.78
CA ARG A 199 18.07 -6.93 -19.26
C ARG A 199 17.55 -5.52 -19.01
N CYS A 200 18.34 -4.64 -18.41
CA CYS A 200 17.99 -3.22 -18.25
C CYS A 200 17.90 -2.54 -19.63
N ILE A 201 16.95 -1.62 -19.77
CA ILE A 201 16.69 -0.93 -21.06
C ILE A 201 17.82 0.01 -21.46
N ASP A 202 18.56 0.53 -20.49
CA ASP A 202 19.71 1.42 -20.65
C ASP A 202 20.63 1.38 -19.41
N ASP A 203 21.75 2.10 -19.49
CA ASP A 203 22.74 2.20 -18.40
C ASP A 203 22.26 3.05 -17.22
N ALA A 204 21.21 3.85 -17.38
CA ALA A 204 20.64 4.62 -16.27
C ALA A 204 19.72 3.75 -15.39
N CYS A 205 19.07 2.75 -16.00
CA CYS A 205 18.26 1.73 -15.33
C CYS A 205 19.13 0.59 -14.73
N ARG A 206 20.33 0.37 -15.27
CA ARG A 206 21.31 -0.61 -14.77
C ARG A 206 21.87 -0.20 -13.42
#